data_AF-A0A7R9UEG9-F1
#
_entry.id   AF-A0A7R9UEG9-F1
#
_cell.length_a   1.000
_cell.length_b   1.000
_cell.length_c   1.000
_cell.angle_alpha   90.00
_cell.angle_beta   90.00
_cell.angle_gamma   90.00
#
_symmetry.space_group_name_H-M   'P 1'
#
loop_
_entity.id
_entity.type
_entity.pdbx_description
1 polymer ?
#
loop_
_entity_poly.entity_id
_entity_poly.type
_entity_poly.pdbx_seq_one_letter_code
_entity_poly.pdbx_strand_id
1 'polypeptide(L)'
;SYFHFYAYEVDYEKTCVSIRAGGLLRKDLKAEESGWHQHAVLSIEDPFETFYDVAHVVKHSRHLHIRAEMARAVSIAQRARGEEPSGVLAEILAEAPLPPWYREEKMAHNA
;
A
#
# COMPACT_ATOMS: atom_id res chain seq x y z
N SER A 1 7.20 -6.57 -11.29
CA SER A 1 5.74 -6.63 -11.49
C SER A 1 5.06 -5.82 -10.39
N TYR A 2 3.82 -5.37 -10.58
CA TYR A 2 3.11 -4.46 -9.66
C TYR A 2 3.12 -4.93 -8.19
N PHE A 3 2.69 -6.18 -7.92
CA PHE A 3 2.63 -6.71 -6.55
C PHE A 3 4.01 -6.78 -5.89
N HIS A 4 5.04 -7.19 -6.64
CA HIS A 4 6.40 -7.30 -6.11
C HIS A 4 6.97 -5.94 -5.69
N PHE A 5 6.74 -4.92 -6.52
CA PHE A 5 7.19 -3.56 -6.26
C PHE A 5 6.65 -3.06 -4.90
N TYR A 6 5.33 -3.12 -4.71
CA TYR A 6 4.71 -2.67 -3.45
C TYR A 6 4.94 -3.62 -2.26
N ALA A 7 5.18 -4.91 -2.48
CA ALA A 7 5.46 -5.83 -1.38
C ALA A 7 6.89 -5.63 -0.81
N TYR A 8 7.87 -5.44 -1.69
CA TYR A 8 9.29 -5.64 -1.35
C TYR A 8 10.24 -4.52 -1.77
N GLU A 9 9.91 -3.73 -2.80
CA GLU A 9 10.87 -2.75 -3.36
C GLU A 9 10.69 -1.34 -2.79
N VAL A 10 9.45 -0.94 -2.45
CA VAL A 10 9.19 0.40 -1.91
C VAL A 10 9.76 0.54 -0.49
N ASP A 11 10.69 1.46 -0.31
CA ASP A 11 11.13 1.93 1.01
C ASP A 11 10.11 2.92 1.57
N TYR A 12 9.11 2.40 2.27
CA TYR A 12 8.00 3.19 2.83
C TYR A 12 8.43 4.21 3.89
N GLU A 13 9.62 4.07 4.48
CA GLU A 13 10.15 5.03 5.44
C GLU A 13 10.72 6.26 4.73
N LYS A 14 11.39 6.06 3.59
CA LYS A 14 12.16 7.12 2.94
C LYS A 14 11.52 7.66 1.68
N THR A 15 10.53 6.97 1.11
CA THR A 15 9.99 7.32 -0.21
C THR A 15 8.48 7.52 -0.24
N CYS A 16 8.03 8.37 -1.15
CA CYS A 16 6.63 8.49 -1.55
C CYS A 16 6.50 8.21 -3.06
N VAL A 17 5.34 7.69 -3.46
CA VAL A 17 5.04 7.43 -4.87
C VAL A 17 4.62 8.74 -5.54
N SER A 18 5.19 9.06 -6.69
CA SER A 18 4.82 10.23 -7.50
C SER A 18 4.75 9.85 -8.97
N ILE A 19 3.56 9.98 -9.55
CA ILE A 19 3.35 9.81 -11.00
C ILE A 19 4.06 10.93 -11.75
N ARG A 20 4.05 12.16 -11.22
CA ARG A 20 4.71 13.33 -11.81
C ARG A 20 6.22 13.13 -11.95
N ALA A 21 6.85 12.48 -10.97
CA ALA A 21 8.27 12.12 -11.01
C ALA A 21 8.55 10.80 -11.75
N GLY A 22 7.52 10.08 -12.18
CA GLY A 22 7.65 8.78 -12.83
C GLY A 22 8.15 7.65 -11.93
N GLY A 23 8.00 7.77 -10.60
CA GLY A 23 8.56 6.79 -9.67
C GLY A 23 8.45 7.18 -8.19
N LEU A 24 9.55 7.00 -7.47
CA LEU A 24 9.65 7.29 -6.03
C LEU A 24 10.38 8.61 -5.81
N LEU A 25 9.82 9.47 -4.96
CA LEU A 25 10.47 10.67 -4.43
C LEU A 25 10.88 10.45 -2.99
N ARG A 26 11.89 11.18 -2.53
CA ARG A 26 12.31 11.12 -1.12
C ARG A 26 11.36 11.94 -0.25
N LYS A 27 10.97 11.37 0.89
CA LYS A 27 10.08 12.02 1.85
C LYS A 27 10.73 13.21 2.54
N ASP A 28 12.04 13.23 2.70
CA ASP A 28 12.76 14.36 3.30
C ASP A 28 12.65 15.62 2.44
N LEU A 29 12.78 15.50 1.12
CA LEU A 29 12.53 16.60 0.18
C LEU A 29 11.09 17.12 0.30
N LYS A 30 10.10 16.22 0.42
CA LYS A 30 8.70 16.62 0.64
C LYS A 30 8.48 17.30 2.00
N ALA A 31 9.25 16.92 3.02
CA ALA A 31 9.25 17.58 4.33
C ALA A 31 9.74 19.02 4.20
N GLU A 32 10.85 19.22 3.48
CA GLU A 32 11.45 20.54 3.26
C GLU A 32 10.58 21.44 2.38
N GLU A 33 10.01 20.91 1.30
CA GLU A 33 9.22 21.67 0.32
C GLU A 33 7.79 21.97 0.78
N SER A 34 7.17 21.05 1.54
CA SER A 34 5.72 21.06 1.79
C SER A 34 5.33 20.65 3.20
N GLY A 35 6.30 20.50 4.12
CA GLY A 35 6.02 20.18 5.52
C GLY A 35 5.45 18.77 5.73
N TRP A 36 5.72 17.83 4.82
CA TRP A 36 5.23 16.46 4.96
C TRP A 36 5.71 15.79 6.23
N HIS A 37 4.79 15.14 6.92
CA HIS A 37 5.10 14.32 8.09
C HIS A 37 5.93 13.11 7.66
N GLN A 38 7.03 12.86 8.37
CA GLN A 38 7.85 11.67 8.17
C GLN A 38 7.23 10.49 8.91
N HIS A 39 6.92 9.42 8.20
CA HIS A 39 6.38 8.18 8.77
C HIS A 39 6.64 6.99 7.86
N ALA A 40 6.68 5.79 8.45
CA ALA A 40 6.97 4.53 7.74
C ALA A 40 5.76 3.86 7.05
N VAL A 41 4.66 4.59 6.85
CA VAL A 41 3.51 4.13 6.07
C VAL A 41 3.53 4.68 4.64
N LEU A 42 2.78 4.03 3.74
CA LEU A 42 2.56 4.44 2.36
C LEU A 42 2.26 5.94 2.25
N SER A 43 2.93 6.60 1.31
CA SER A 43 2.66 7.98 0.90
C SER A 43 2.60 8.08 -0.60
N ILE A 44 1.62 8.83 -1.11
CA ILE A 44 1.37 9.02 -2.53
C ILE A 44 1.16 10.52 -2.80
N GLU A 45 2.07 11.14 -3.55
CA GLU A 45 1.95 12.53 -4.00
C GLU A 45 0.79 12.64 -5.00
N ASP A 46 -0.15 13.54 -4.74
CA ASP A 46 -1.13 13.93 -5.74
C ASP A 46 -0.42 14.64 -6.93
N PRO A 47 -0.70 14.26 -8.19
CA PRO A 47 0.02 14.79 -9.34
C PRO A 47 -0.25 16.28 -9.62
N PHE A 48 -1.33 16.86 -9.08
CA PHE A 48 -1.70 18.26 -9.25
C PHE A 48 -1.48 19.06 -7.97
N GLU A 49 -1.91 18.51 -6.83
CA GLU A 49 -1.71 19.09 -5.50
C GLU A 49 -0.47 18.49 -4.87
N THR A 50 0.73 18.85 -5.34
CA THR A 50 1.98 18.17 -4.95
C THR A 50 2.30 18.23 -3.45
N PHE A 51 1.63 19.10 -2.69
CA PHE A 51 1.74 19.17 -1.22
C PHE A 51 0.82 18.17 -0.49
N TYR A 52 -0.05 17.44 -1.19
CA TYR A 52 -1.04 16.55 -0.61
C TYR A 52 -0.64 15.07 -0.70
N ASP A 53 -0.69 14.38 0.44
CA ASP A 53 -0.51 12.93 0.52
C ASP A 53 -1.89 12.24 0.43
N VAL A 54 -2.17 11.59 -0.69
CA VAL A 54 -3.43 10.86 -0.92
C VAL A 54 -3.59 9.70 0.06
N ALA A 55 -2.49 9.15 0.57
CA ALA A 55 -2.50 8.02 1.49
C ALA A 55 -2.62 8.43 2.97
N HIS A 56 -2.82 9.72 3.31
CA HIS A 56 -2.89 10.20 4.70
C HIS A 56 -3.96 9.50 5.58
N VAL A 57 -4.99 8.90 4.97
CA VAL A 57 -6.02 8.11 5.67
C VAL A 57 -5.52 6.73 6.14
N VAL A 58 -4.43 6.23 5.56
CA VAL A 58 -3.90 4.89 5.83
C VAL A 58 -3.10 4.89 7.13
N LYS A 59 -3.68 4.31 8.18
CA LYS A 59 -2.99 4.10 9.46
C LYS A 59 -2.02 2.92 9.40
N HIS A 60 -1.07 2.87 10.34
CA HIS A 60 -0.02 1.84 10.39
C HIS A 60 -0.54 0.40 10.30
N SER A 61 -1.55 0.04 11.10
CA SER A 61 -2.15 -1.31 11.06
C SER A 61 -2.71 -1.67 9.68
N ARG A 62 -3.39 -0.72 9.03
CA ARG A 62 -3.95 -0.87 7.67
C ARG A 62 -2.83 -0.99 6.64
N HIS A 63 -1.77 -0.20 6.77
CA HIS A 63 -0.61 -0.28 5.89
C HIS A 63 0.07 -1.66 5.93
N LEU A 64 0.28 -2.22 7.13
CA LEU A 64 0.87 -3.55 7.29
C LEU A 64 0.04 -4.62 6.56
N HIS A 65 -1.28 -4.54 6.64
CA HIS A 65 -2.17 -5.47 5.95
C HIS A 65 -2.18 -5.29 4.44
N ILE A 66 -2.20 -4.05 3.94
CA ILE A 66 -2.05 -3.78 2.49
C ILE A 66 -0.77 -4.45 1.99
N ARG A 67 0.33 -4.30 2.74
CA ARG A 67 1.63 -4.89 2.37
C ARG A 67 1.61 -6.42 2.43
N ALA A 68 0.91 -7.01 3.40
CA ALA A 68 0.71 -8.46 3.48
C ALA A 68 -0.10 -8.99 2.29
N GLU A 69 -1.16 -8.30 1.86
CA GLU A 69 -1.94 -8.70 0.69
C GLU A 69 -1.15 -8.59 -0.62
N MET A 70 -0.30 -7.57 -0.77
CA MET A 70 0.63 -7.49 -1.90
C MET A 70 1.59 -8.69 -1.92
N ALA A 71 2.15 -9.06 -0.77
CA ALA A 71 3.02 -10.23 -0.64
C ALA A 71 2.28 -11.55 -0.92
N ARG A 72 1.01 -11.67 -0.47
CA ARG A 72 0.15 -12.83 -0.78
C ARG A 72 -0.04 -12.97 -2.29
N ALA A 73 -0.34 -11.87 -2.99
CA ALA A 73 -0.51 -11.88 -4.43
C ALA A 73 0.79 -12.28 -5.16
N VAL A 74 1.97 -11.85 -4.69
CA VAL A 74 3.26 -12.33 -5.21
C VAL A 74 3.41 -13.84 -5.03
N SER A 75 3.14 -14.34 -3.82
CA SER A 75 3.24 -15.78 -3.51
C SER A 75 2.34 -16.61 -4.44
N ILE A 76 1.08 -16.16 -4.63
CA ILE A 76 0.11 -16.80 -5.53
C ILE A 76 0.60 -16.81 -6.99
N ALA A 77 1.06 -15.65 -7.48
CA ALA A 77 1.58 -15.56 -8.84
C ALA A 77 2.84 -16.42 -9.06
N GLN A 78 3.66 -16.59 -8.02
CA GLN A 78 4.89 -17.40 -8.10
C GLN A 78 4.61 -18.91 -8.04
N ARG A 79 3.65 -19.37 -7.22
CA ARG A 79 3.27 -20.79 -7.17
C ARG A 79 2.60 -21.25 -8.47
N ALA A 80 1.85 -20.36 -9.11
CA ALA A 80 1.01 -20.68 -10.26
C ALA A 80 1.76 -20.63 -11.61
N ARG A 81 3.09 -20.76 -11.59
CA ARG A 81 3.90 -20.77 -12.82
C ARG A 81 3.48 -21.92 -13.73
N GLY A 82 2.89 -21.59 -14.88
CA GLY A 82 2.39 -22.57 -15.85
C GLY A 82 0.92 -22.95 -15.68
N GLU A 83 0.22 -22.35 -14.72
CA GLU A 83 -1.25 -22.46 -14.61
C GLU A 83 -1.96 -21.46 -15.54
N GLU A 84 -3.24 -21.72 -15.81
CA GLU A 84 -4.10 -20.80 -16.57
C GLU A 84 -4.28 -19.47 -15.81
N PRO A 85 -4.02 -18.31 -16.44
CA PRO A 85 -4.06 -17.00 -15.76
C PRO A 85 -5.38 -16.68 -15.05
N SER A 86 -6.50 -17.18 -15.56
CA SER A 86 -7.83 -16.95 -15.00
C SER A 86 -7.99 -17.54 -13.59
N GLY A 87 -7.42 -18.73 -13.34
CA GLY A 87 -7.46 -19.37 -12.02
C GLY A 87 -6.61 -18.61 -11.00
N VAL A 88 -5.44 -18.14 -11.42
CA VAL A 88 -4.54 -17.32 -10.58
C VAL A 88 -5.21 -16.01 -10.19
N LEU A 89 -5.84 -15.33 -11.15
CA LEU A 89 -6.57 -14.09 -10.89
C LEU A 89 -7.77 -14.33 -9.96
N ALA A 90 -8.51 -15.43 -10.15
CA ALA A 90 -9.63 -15.77 -9.28
C ALA A 90 -9.21 -15.91 -7.81
N GLU A 91 -8.04 -16.52 -7.53
CA GLU A 91 -7.55 -16.66 -6.16
C GLU A 91 -6.99 -15.35 -5.57
N ILE A 92 -6.35 -14.51 -6.39
CA ILE A 92 -5.92 -13.18 -5.94
C ILE A 92 -7.15 -12.34 -5.56
N LEU A 93 -8.22 -12.41 -6.36
CA LEU A 93 -9.45 -11.63 -6.22
C LEU A 93 -10.49 -12.25 -5.28
N ALA A 94 -10.20 -13.41 -4.67
CA ALA A 94 -11.09 -14.01 -3.69
C ALA A 94 -11.36 -13.05 -2.52
N GLU A 95 -12.60 -13.04 -2.02
CA GLU A 95 -13.01 -12.17 -0.92
C GLU A 95 -12.11 -12.38 0.29
N ALA A 96 -11.47 -11.30 0.75
CA ALA A 96 -10.60 -11.35 1.90
C ALA A 96 -11.43 -11.59 3.18
N PRO A 97 -10.93 -12.39 4.14
CA PRO A 97 -11.55 -12.46 5.45
C PRO A 97 -11.53 -11.08 6.11
N LEU A 98 -12.48 -10.84 7.01
CA LEU A 98 -12.54 -9.60 7.77
C LEU A 98 -11.20 -9.32 8.46
N PRO A 99 -10.67 -8.09 8.35
CA PRO A 99 -9.38 -7.78 8.92
C PRO A 99 -9.43 -7.80 10.45
N PRO A 100 -8.29 -8.03 11.14
CA PRO A 100 -8.26 -8.17 12.60
C PRO A 100 -8.92 -7.03 13.38
N TRP A 101 -8.76 -5.78 12.90
CA TRP A 101 -9.30 -4.58 13.56
C TRP A 101 -10.80 -4.34 13.32
N TYR A 102 -11.45 -5.11 12.44
CA TYR A 102 -12.87 -4.90 12.11
C TYR A 102 -13.79 -5.10 13.33
N ARG A 103 -13.45 -6.04 14.22
CA ARG A 103 -14.24 -6.30 15.44
C ARG A 103 -14.12 -5.16 16.45
N GLU A 104 -12.92 -4.60 16.58
CA GLU A 104 -12.62 -3.52 17.52
C GLU A 104 -13.35 -2.22 17.13
N GLU A 105 -13.38 -1.89 15.84
CA GLU A 105 -14.06 -0.70 15.33
C GLU A 105 -15.59 -0.78 15.47
N LYS A 106 -16.18 -1.96 15.24
CA LYS A 106 -17.62 -2.18 15.49
C LYS A 106 -18.01 -2.07 16.96
N MET A 107 -17.12 -2.45 17.88
CA MET A 107 -17.38 -2.31 19.32
C MET A 107 -17.25 -0.85 19.76
N ALA A 108 -16.26 -0.11 19.23
CA ALA A 108 -16.05 1.31 19.55
C ALA A 108 -17.17 2.23 19.03
N HIS A 109 -17.87 1.86 17.95
CA HIS A 109 -18.97 2.66 17.39
C HIS A 109 -20.34 2.44 18.08
N ASN A 110 -20.46 1.38 18.89
CA ASN A 110 -21.70 0.99 19.59
C ASN A 110 -21.64 1.28 21.11
N ALA A 111 -20.61 1.98 21.57
CA ALA A 111 -20.40 2.40 22.95
C ALA A 111 -20.57 3.92 23.09
#